data_AF-A0A2D5JKT6-F1
#
_entry.id   AF-A0A2D5JKT6-F1
#
_cell.length_a   1.000
_cell.length_b   1.000
_cell.length_c   1.000
_cell.angle_alpha   90.00
_cell.angle_beta   90.00
_cell.angle_gamma   90.00
#
_symmetry.space_group_name_H-M   'P 1'
#
loop_
_entity.id
_entity.type
_entity.pdbx_description
1 polymer ?
#
loop_
_entity_poly.entity_id
_entity_poly.type
_entity_poly.pdbx_seq_one_letter_code
_entity_poly.pdbx_strand_id
1 'polypeptide(L)'
;MRNLALHWKIIIGMILGVTFGLLAITIGWDQFTDDWIKPFGTVFINLLKLIAVPLVFASLIKGVASLSDISKLSRIGSKTIALYLVSTIIAVTTGLLIVNTVQPGKYFSEQKRIEFKEKYASKTEAKMAAAANVKEQGPLQFLVDIVPQNIINASTSNKNMLQVIFFAILFGIAMIMLP
;
A
#
# COMPACT_ATOMS: atom_id res chain seq x y z
N MET A 1 18.52 29.28 16.64
CA MET A 1 17.26 28.50 16.63
C MET A 1 17.61 27.03 16.49
N ARG A 2 17.30 26.18 17.48
CA ARG A 2 17.64 24.74 17.43
C ARG A 2 16.84 24.09 16.30
N ASN A 3 17.51 23.56 15.28
CA ASN A 3 16.86 22.83 14.19
C ASN A 3 16.22 21.55 14.75
N LEU A 4 14.89 21.50 14.80
CA LEU A 4 14.14 20.29 15.15
C LEU A 4 14.42 19.18 14.14
N ALA A 5 14.50 17.93 14.60
CA ALA A 5 14.67 16.76 13.74
C ALA A 5 13.45 16.55 12.82
N LEU A 6 13.66 15.93 11.66
CA LEU A 6 12.62 15.77 10.62
C LEU A 6 11.39 15.00 11.10
N HIS A 7 11.58 13.93 11.88
CA HIS A 7 10.46 13.15 12.42
C HIS A 7 9.55 13.99 13.32
N TRP A 8 10.12 14.89 14.13
CA TRP A 8 9.33 15.82 14.95
C TRP A 8 8.56 16.83 14.09
N LYS A 9 9.17 17.34 13.02
CA LYS A 9 8.48 18.23 12.07
C LYS A 9 7.28 17.55 11.41
N ILE A 10 7.42 16.28 11.02
CA ILE A 10 6.33 15.50 10.42
C ILE A 10 5.20 15.29 11.43
N ILE A 11 5.53 14.88 12.67
CA ILE A 11 4.52 14.66 13.72
C ILE A 11 3.76 15.95 14.03
N ILE A 12 4.47 17.07 14.19
CA ILE A 12 3.84 18.38 14.42
C ILE A 12 2.94 18.76 13.24
N GLY A 13 3.41 18.60 12.00
CA GLY A 13 2.62 18.88 10.80
C GLY A 13 1.36 18.02 10.71
N MET A 14 1.43 16.74 11.09
CA MET A 14 0.29 15.83 11.10
C MET A 14 -0.74 16.24 12.17
N ILE A 15 -0.29 16.57 13.39
CA ILE A 15 -1.16 17.06 14.46
C ILE A 15 -1.84 18.36 14.05
N LEU A 16 -1.06 19.33 13.56
CA LEU A 16 -1.60 20.61 13.09
C LEU A 16 -2.60 20.42 11.95
N GLY A 17 -2.29 19.56 10.98
CA GLY A 17 -3.18 19.24 9.86
C GLY A 17 -4.51 18.65 10.31
N VAL A 18 -4.50 17.71 11.28
CA VAL A 18 -5.73 17.14 11.85
C VAL A 18 -6.52 18.21 12.61
N THR A 19 -5.87 19.00 13.48
CA THR A 19 -6.55 20.06 14.23
C THR A 19 -7.17 21.12 13.31
N PHE A 20 -6.44 21.53 12.27
CA PHE A 20 -6.92 22.46 11.26
C PHE A 20 -8.11 21.87 10.49
N GLY A 21 -8.01 20.62 10.03
CA GLY A 21 -9.10 19.96 9.30
C GLY A 21 -10.39 19.86 10.10
N LEU A 22 -10.30 19.56 11.40
CA LEU A 22 -11.47 19.55 12.29
C LEU A 22 -12.07 20.94 12.46
N LEU A 23 -11.24 21.98 12.67
CA LEU A 23 -11.72 23.36 12.78
C LEU A 23 -12.34 23.86 11.48
N ALA A 24 -11.74 23.54 10.33
CA ALA A 24 -12.23 23.93 9.02
C ALA A 24 -13.66 23.39 8.76
N ILE A 25 -13.96 22.16 9.17
CA ILE A 25 -15.31 21.60 9.10
C ILE A 25 -16.28 22.39 9.97
N THR A 26 -15.89 22.77 11.19
CA THR A 26 -16.78 23.52 12.10
C THR A 26 -17.05 24.95 11.65
N ILE A 27 -16.11 25.58 10.93
CA ILE A 27 -16.19 26.98 10.48
C ILE A 27 -16.77 27.07 9.04
N GLY A 28 -16.92 25.94 8.34
CA GLY A 28 -17.41 25.91 6.95
C GLY A 28 -16.33 26.28 5.92
N TRP A 29 -15.06 25.99 6.21
CA TRP A 29 -13.91 26.18 5.32
C TRP A 29 -13.50 24.87 4.62
N ASP A 30 -14.43 23.94 4.48
CA ASP A 30 -14.22 22.66 3.79
C ASP A 30 -13.82 22.89 2.34
N GLN A 31 -14.55 23.74 1.61
CA GLN A 31 -14.27 24.00 0.20
C GLN A 31 -12.94 24.73 0.00
N PHE A 32 -12.61 25.71 0.86
CA PHE A 32 -11.29 26.36 0.86
C PHE A 32 -10.16 25.35 1.08
N THR A 33 -10.35 24.42 2.02
CA THR A 33 -9.34 23.40 2.34
C THR A 33 -9.15 22.43 1.17
N ASP A 34 -10.23 22.01 0.53
CA ASP A 34 -10.20 21.14 -0.64
C ASP A 34 -9.54 21.80 -1.85
N ASP A 35 -9.79 23.10 -2.09
CA ASP A 35 -9.29 23.80 -3.27
C ASP A 35 -7.85 24.30 -3.11
N TRP A 36 -7.46 24.72 -1.90
CA TRP A 36 -6.17 25.40 -1.68
C TRP A 36 -5.16 24.58 -0.88
N ILE A 37 -5.59 23.70 0.02
CA ILE A 37 -4.66 22.98 0.91
C ILE A 37 -4.40 21.56 0.39
N LYS A 38 -5.45 20.84 0.01
CA LYS A 38 -5.36 19.46 -0.50
C LYS A 38 -4.50 19.28 -1.76
N PRO A 39 -4.40 20.24 -2.70
CA PRO A 39 -3.49 20.09 -3.85
C PRO A 39 -2.03 19.90 -3.43
N PHE A 40 -1.56 20.58 -2.38
CA PHE A 40 -0.20 20.38 -1.86
C PHE A 40 0.02 18.95 -1.35
N GLY A 41 -0.95 18.40 -0.62
CA GLY A 41 -0.93 17.01 -0.20
C GLY A 41 -0.95 16.05 -1.40
N THR A 42 -1.72 16.38 -2.44
CA THR A 42 -1.80 15.58 -3.67
C THR A 42 -0.48 15.57 -4.43
N VAL A 43 0.16 16.74 -4.58
CA VAL A 43 1.50 16.86 -5.16
C VAL A 43 2.50 16.03 -4.36
N PHE A 44 2.49 16.13 -3.03
CA PHE A 44 3.38 15.34 -2.17
C PHE A 44 3.21 13.83 -2.39
N ILE A 45 1.96 13.33 -2.43
CA ILE A 45 1.67 11.92 -2.71
C ILE A 45 2.10 11.52 -4.13
N ASN A 46 1.91 12.40 -5.12
CA ASN A 46 2.36 12.14 -6.48
C ASN A 46 3.89 12.04 -6.58
N LEU A 47 4.62 12.89 -5.86
CA LEU A 47 6.09 12.81 -5.77
C LEU A 47 6.55 11.50 -5.14
N LEU A 48 5.91 11.07 -4.04
CA LEU A 48 6.21 9.76 -3.43
C LEU A 48 5.93 8.58 -4.37
N LYS A 49 4.83 8.64 -5.13
CA LYS A 49 4.47 7.61 -6.11
C LYS A 49 5.40 7.60 -7.33
N LEU A 50 5.91 8.77 -7.73
CA LEU A 50 6.82 8.92 -8.87
C LEU A 50 8.15 8.22 -8.60
N ILE A 51 8.70 8.39 -7.40
CA ILE A 51 10.00 7.81 -7.04
C ILE A 51 9.94 6.30 -6.76
N ALA A 52 8.76 5.76 -6.46
CA ALA A 52 8.62 4.38 -5.97
C ALA A 52 9.12 3.33 -6.98
N VAL A 53 8.62 3.36 -8.22
CA VAL A 53 8.98 2.36 -9.24
C VAL A 53 10.48 2.43 -9.61
N PRO A 54 11.06 3.60 -9.96
CA PRO A 54 12.49 3.68 -10.29
C PRO A 54 13.40 3.28 -9.13
N LEU A 55 13.05 3.71 -7.91
CA LEU A 55 13.85 3.40 -6.72
C LEU A 55 13.84 1.91 -6.42
N VAL A 56 12.67 1.27 -6.45
CA VAL A 56 12.54 -0.18 -6.23
C VAL A 56 13.31 -0.96 -7.29
N PHE A 57 13.15 -0.61 -8.57
CA PHE A 57 13.84 -1.27 -9.67
C PHE A 57 15.37 -1.19 -9.52
N ALA A 58 15.92 0.04 -9.38
CA ALA A 58 17.36 0.23 -9.24
C ALA A 58 17.93 -0.37 -7.96
N SER A 59 17.22 -0.22 -6.83
CA SER A 59 17.66 -0.76 -5.53
C SER A 59 17.67 -2.28 -5.52
N LEU A 60 16.67 -2.93 -6.13
CA LEU A 60 16.63 -4.38 -6.19
C LEU A 60 17.69 -4.93 -7.12
N ILE A 61 17.88 -4.33 -8.30
CA ILE A 61 18.94 -4.75 -9.22
C ILE A 61 20.31 -4.64 -8.55
N LYS A 62 20.62 -3.48 -7.95
CA LYS A 62 21.87 -3.28 -7.21
C LYS A 62 22.00 -4.27 -6.04
N GLY A 63 20.93 -4.43 -5.27
CA GLY A 63 20.90 -5.32 -4.11
C GLY A 63 21.16 -6.76 -4.49
N VAL A 64 20.47 -7.28 -5.50
CA VAL A 64 20.65 -8.63 -6.02
C VAL A 64 22.02 -8.79 -6.64
N ALA A 65 22.46 -7.87 -7.50
CA ALA A 65 23.79 -7.94 -8.15
C ALA A 65 24.95 -7.90 -7.14
N SER A 66 24.76 -7.30 -5.97
CA SER A 66 25.76 -7.33 -4.89
C SER A 66 25.87 -8.68 -4.16
N LEU A 67 24.93 -9.60 -4.40
CA LEU A 67 24.98 -10.94 -3.86
C LEU A 67 25.90 -11.80 -4.72
N SER A 68 27.04 -12.19 -4.16
CA SER A 68 28.02 -13.06 -4.81
C SER A 68 27.52 -14.49 -5.08
N ASP A 69 26.40 -14.90 -4.47
CA ASP A 69 25.83 -16.24 -4.56
C ASP A 69 24.29 -16.16 -4.55
N ILE A 70 23.68 -16.67 -5.62
CA ILE A 70 22.23 -16.72 -5.82
C ILE A 70 21.54 -17.54 -4.72
N SER A 71 22.21 -18.54 -4.13
CA SER A 71 21.68 -19.35 -3.03
C SER A 71 21.37 -18.52 -1.77
N LYS A 72 22.08 -17.40 -1.58
CA LYS A 72 21.79 -16.47 -0.48
C LYS A 72 20.45 -15.77 -0.70
N LEU A 73 20.12 -15.43 -1.94
CA LEU A 73 18.86 -14.77 -2.28
C LEU A 73 17.65 -15.68 -1.98
N SER A 74 17.70 -16.95 -2.40
CA SER A 74 16.59 -17.91 -2.15
C SER A 74 16.38 -18.16 -0.64
N ARG A 75 17.47 -18.18 0.15
CA ARG A 75 17.40 -18.32 1.62
C ARG A 75 16.82 -17.08 2.30
N ILE A 76 17.20 -15.88 1.86
CA ILE A 76 16.65 -14.62 2.39
C ILE A 76 15.18 -14.49 2.00
N GLY A 77 14.84 -14.76 0.73
CA GLY A 77 13.49 -14.70 0.21
C GLY A 77 12.53 -15.64 0.94
N SER A 78 12.90 -16.92 1.08
CA SER A 78 12.04 -17.90 1.76
C SER A 78 11.81 -17.56 3.24
N LYS A 79 12.85 -17.15 3.98
CA LYS A 79 12.71 -16.66 5.37
C LYS A 79 11.79 -15.43 5.46
N THR A 80 11.91 -14.51 4.50
CA THR A 80 11.12 -13.29 4.47
C THR A 80 9.65 -13.59 4.16
N ILE A 81 9.37 -14.46 3.20
CA ILE A 81 8.02 -14.94 2.88
C ILE A 81 7.40 -15.62 4.10
N ALA A 82 8.12 -16.54 4.74
CA ALA A 82 7.64 -17.22 5.94
C ALA A 82 7.33 -16.24 7.08
N LEU A 83 8.23 -15.28 7.33
CA LEU A 83 8.04 -14.22 8.33
C LEU A 83 6.78 -13.41 8.02
N TYR A 84 6.61 -12.93 6.79
CA TYR A 84 5.46 -12.13 6.39
C TYR A 84 4.15 -12.91 6.43
N LEU A 85 4.14 -14.18 6.02
CA LEU A 85 2.95 -15.02 6.11
C LEU A 85 2.52 -15.19 7.57
N VAL A 86 3.45 -15.55 8.45
CA VAL A 86 3.18 -15.72 9.88
C VAL A 86 2.70 -14.41 10.51
N SER A 87 3.40 -13.29 10.28
CA SER A 87 2.99 -12.00 10.82
C SER A 87 1.64 -11.53 10.29
N THR A 88 1.34 -11.79 9.01
CA THR A 88 0.06 -11.44 8.39
C THR A 88 -1.08 -12.26 8.97
N ILE A 89 -0.88 -13.57 9.15
CA ILE A 89 -1.87 -14.44 9.80
C ILE A 89 -2.16 -13.92 11.21
N ILE A 90 -1.12 -13.64 12.01
CA ILE A 90 -1.29 -13.10 13.37
C ILE A 90 -2.04 -11.77 13.35
N ALA A 91 -1.70 -10.85 12.45
CA ALA A 91 -2.35 -9.55 12.34
C ALA A 91 -3.83 -9.68 11.95
N VAL A 92 -4.15 -10.51 10.94
CA VAL A 92 -5.53 -10.75 10.47
C VAL A 92 -6.35 -11.43 11.57
N THR A 93 -5.81 -12.47 12.21
CA THR A 93 -6.50 -13.15 13.33
C THR A 93 -6.77 -12.19 14.47
N THR A 94 -5.80 -11.37 14.86
CA THR A 94 -5.99 -10.36 15.92
C THR A 94 -7.05 -9.32 15.53
N GLY A 95 -7.00 -8.82 14.29
CA GLY A 95 -8.00 -7.87 13.78
C GLY A 95 -9.41 -8.47 13.76
N LEU A 96 -9.55 -9.73 13.32
CA LEU A 96 -10.83 -10.44 13.33
C LEU A 96 -11.33 -10.67 14.76
N LEU A 97 -10.46 -11.03 15.70
CA LEU A 97 -10.84 -11.20 17.10
C LEU A 97 -11.38 -9.88 17.69
N ILE A 98 -10.68 -8.77 17.48
CA ILE A 98 -11.11 -7.45 17.98
C ILE A 98 -12.44 -7.03 17.33
N VAL A 99 -12.58 -7.16 16.01
CA VAL A 99 -13.81 -6.74 15.32
C VAL A 99 -15.02 -7.58 15.73
N ASN A 100 -14.85 -8.91 15.89
CA ASN A 100 -15.95 -9.79 16.28
C ASN A 100 -16.35 -9.66 17.76
N THR A 101 -15.42 -9.23 18.63
CA THR A 101 -15.69 -9.00 20.06
C THR A 101 -16.26 -7.61 20.33
N VAL A 102 -15.61 -6.55 19.82
CA VAL A 102 -16.03 -5.16 20.05
C VAL A 102 -17.28 -4.82 19.24
N GLN A 103 -17.45 -5.41 18.05
CA GLN A 103 -18.60 -5.19 17.16
C GLN A 103 -18.92 -3.69 16.96
N PRO A 104 -17.95 -2.88 16.46
CA PRO A 104 -18.06 -1.42 16.42
C PRO A 104 -19.30 -0.91 15.66
N GLY A 105 -19.81 -1.68 14.69
CA GLY A 105 -21.03 -1.35 13.94
C GLY A 105 -22.28 -1.18 14.82
N LYS A 106 -22.32 -1.81 16.02
CA LYS A 106 -23.46 -1.75 16.94
C LYS A 106 -23.58 -0.42 17.70
N TYR A 107 -22.53 0.41 17.74
CA TYR A 107 -22.55 1.69 18.47
C TYR A 107 -23.11 2.86 17.65
N PHE A 108 -23.33 2.67 16.34
CA PHE A 108 -23.99 3.67 15.51
C PHE A 108 -25.51 3.60 15.67
N SER A 109 -26.18 4.76 15.66
CA SER A 109 -27.64 4.83 15.59
C SER A 109 -28.16 4.24 14.28
N GLU A 110 -29.41 3.78 14.27
CA GLU A 110 -30.01 3.13 13.11
C GLU A 110 -30.02 4.05 11.87
N GLN A 111 -30.34 5.32 12.05
CA GLN A 111 -30.30 6.34 10.99
C GLN A 111 -28.89 6.48 10.38
N LYS A 112 -27.83 6.54 11.21
CA LYS A 112 -26.44 6.61 10.71
C LYS A 112 -26.00 5.32 10.02
N ARG A 113 -26.52 4.16 10.44
CA ARG A 113 -26.24 2.89 9.74
C ARG A 113 -26.86 2.87 8.35
N ILE A 114 -28.09 3.37 8.21
CA ILE A 114 -28.77 3.46 6.91
C ILE A 114 -28.02 4.44 6.01
N GLU A 115 -27.68 5.63 6.52
CA GLU A 115 -26.89 6.63 5.79
C GLU A 115 -25.55 6.06 5.29
N PHE A 116 -24.81 5.36 6.16
CA PHE A 116 -23.56 4.72 5.74
C PHE A 116 -23.76 3.58 4.75
N LYS A 117 -24.80 2.77 4.90
CA LYS A 117 -25.11 1.73 3.91
C LYS A 117 -25.35 2.33 2.55
N GLU A 118 -26.16 3.39 2.45
CA GLU A 118 -26.44 4.06 1.17
C GLU A 118 -25.21 4.75 0.60
N LYS A 119 -24.50 5.54 1.41
CA LYS A 119 -23.29 6.28 1.01
C LYS A 119 -22.17 5.38 0.48
N TYR A 120 -22.09 4.15 0.99
CA TYR A 120 -21.05 3.18 0.62
C TYR A 120 -21.59 1.96 -0.15
N ALA A 121 -22.86 1.92 -0.54
CA ALA A 121 -23.49 0.78 -1.23
C ALA A 121 -22.73 0.39 -2.50
N SER A 122 -22.57 1.35 -3.42
CA SER A 122 -21.86 1.14 -4.69
C SER A 122 -20.42 0.66 -4.51
N LYS A 123 -19.70 1.19 -3.51
CA LYS A 123 -18.33 0.73 -3.19
C LYS A 123 -18.33 -0.69 -2.61
N THR A 124 -19.36 -1.04 -1.84
CA THR A 124 -19.51 -2.36 -1.24
C THR A 124 -19.79 -3.40 -2.32
N GLU A 125 -20.72 -3.11 -3.22
CA GLU A 125 -21.03 -3.97 -4.38
C GLU A 125 -19.81 -4.21 -5.26
N ALA A 126 -19.05 -3.16 -5.61
CA ALA A 126 -17.83 -3.30 -6.40
C ALA A 126 -16.79 -4.20 -5.70
N LYS A 127 -16.65 -4.08 -4.37
CA LYS A 127 -15.75 -4.95 -3.59
C LYS A 127 -16.25 -6.39 -3.50
N MET A 128 -17.56 -6.60 -3.39
CA MET A 128 -18.16 -7.93 -3.38
C MET A 128 -17.97 -8.62 -4.73
N ALA A 129 -18.16 -7.90 -5.84
CA ALA A 129 -17.90 -8.42 -7.18
C ALA A 129 -16.42 -8.80 -7.37
N ALA A 130 -15.50 -7.95 -6.91
CA ALA A 130 -14.07 -8.25 -6.94
C ALA A 130 -13.74 -9.50 -6.09
N ALA A 131 -14.36 -9.67 -4.92
CA ALA A 131 -14.15 -10.85 -4.08
C ALA A 131 -14.72 -12.13 -4.72
N ALA A 132 -15.86 -12.04 -5.42
CA ALA A 132 -16.41 -13.16 -6.17
C ALA A 132 -15.47 -13.59 -7.29
N ASN A 133 -14.91 -12.64 -8.06
CA ASN A 133 -13.91 -12.92 -9.09
C ASN A 133 -12.68 -13.64 -8.52
N VAL A 134 -12.19 -13.23 -7.34
CA VAL A 134 -11.06 -13.91 -6.68
C VAL A 134 -11.44 -15.33 -6.23
N LYS A 135 -12.69 -15.55 -5.81
CA LYS A 135 -13.16 -16.89 -5.40
C LYS A 135 -13.23 -17.86 -6.59
N GLU A 136 -13.48 -17.34 -7.79
CA GLU A 136 -13.49 -18.12 -9.04
C GLU A 136 -12.09 -18.36 -9.61
N GLN A 137 -11.08 -17.62 -9.15
CA GLN A 137 -9.68 -17.82 -9.56
C GLN A 137 -9.08 -19.08 -8.94
N GLY A 138 -8.21 -19.75 -9.70
CA GLY A 138 -7.45 -20.88 -9.21
C GLY A 138 -6.43 -20.49 -8.11
N PRO A 139 -6.01 -21.43 -7.25
CA PRO A 139 -5.11 -21.15 -6.12
C PRO A 139 -3.73 -20.63 -6.55
N LEU A 140 -3.33 -20.86 -7.80
CA LEU A 140 -2.05 -20.44 -8.36
C LEU A 140 -2.15 -19.15 -9.20
N GLN A 141 -3.32 -18.50 -9.27
CA GLN A 141 -3.49 -17.29 -10.08
C GLN A 141 -2.51 -16.18 -9.66
N PHE A 142 -2.22 -16.05 -8.37
CA PHE A 142 -1.24 -15.08 -7.89
C PHE A 142 0.16 -15.29 -8.48
N LEU A 143 0.56 -16.55 -8.75
CA LEU A 143 1.85 -16.86 -9.39
C LEU A 143 1.85 -16.41 -10.85
N VAL A 144 0.72 -16.53 -11.53
CA VAL A 144 0.55 -16.05 -12.91
C VAL A 144 0.63 -14.53 -12.93
N ASP A 145 -0.05 -13.85 -12.01
CA ASP A 145 -0.12 -12.38 -11.94
C ASP A 145 1.22 -11.72 -11.57
N ILE A 146 2.13 -12.47 -10.92
CA ILE A 146 3.50 -12.02 -10.60
C ILE A 146 4.33 -11.81 -11.87
N VAL A 147 4.12 -12.61 -12.92
CA VAL A 147 4.94 -12.56 -14.13
C VAL A 147 4.35 -11.53 -15.10
N PRO A 148 5.01 -10.39 -15.37
CA PRO A 148 4.50 -9.42 -16.33
C PRO A 148 4.57 -9.94 -17.76
N GLN A 149 3.55 -9.63 -18.56
CA GLN A 149 3.62 -9.78 -20.01
C GLN A 149 4.60 -8.76 -20.65
N ASN A 150 4.71 -7.56 -20.04
CA ASN A 150 5.59 -6.50 -20.51
C ASN A 150 6.02 -5.59 -19.35
N ILE A 151 7.33 -5.35 -19.20
CA ILE A 151 7.90 -4.55 -18.11
C ILE A 151 7.55 -3.07 -18.20
N ILE A 152 7.44 -2.49 -19.40
CA ILE A 152 7.11 -1.08 -19.59
C ILE A 152 5.69 -0.86 -19.10
N ASN A 153 4.74 -1.69 -19.53
CA ASN A 153 3.35 -1.64 -19.08
C ASN A 153 3.24 -1.82 -17.56
N ALA A 154 3.95 -2.80 -16.98
CA ALA A 154 3.98 -2.99 -15.53
C ALA A 154 4.51 -1.75 -14.79
N SER A 155 5.51 -1.07 -15.34
CA SER A 155 6.15 0.10 -14.70
C SER A 155 5.31 1.38 -14.76
N THR A 156 4.29 1.46 -15.62
CA THR A 156 3.40 2.64 -15.71
C THR A 156 2.49 2.80 -14.48
N SER A 157 2.25 1.72 -13.73
CA SER A 157 1.30 1.71 -12.63
C SER A 157 1.92 1.12 -11.37
N ASN A 158 1.88 1.90 -10.29
CA ASN A 158 2.27 1.44 -8.97
C ASN A 158 1.45 0.22 -8.48
N LYS A 159 0.30 -0.08 -9.09
CA LYS A 159 -0.50 -1.27 -8.77
C LYS A 159 0.20 -2.57 -9.17
N ASN A 160 1.07 -2.52 -10.18
CA ASN A 160 1.78 -3.68 -10.73
C ASN A 160 3.19 -3.82 -10.13
N MET A 161 3.43 -3.24 -8.94
CA MET A 161 4.75 -3.22 -8.30
C MET A 161 5.35 -4.62 -8.14
N LEU A 162 4.51 -5.63 -7.83
CA LEU A 162 4.97 -7.01 -7.68
C LEU A 162 5.60 -7.56 -8.98
N GLN A 163 5.07 -7.17 -10.13
CA GLN A 163 5.62 -7.54 -11.43
C GLN A 163 6.95 -6.85 -11.71
N VAL A 164 7.08 -5.56 -11.34
CA VAL A 164 8.33 -4.82 -11.45
C VAL A 164 9.41 -5.44 -10.56
N ILE A 165 9.05 -5.81 -9.32
CA ILE A 165 9.94 -6.50 -8.37
C ILE A 165 10.43 -7.84 -8.96
N PHE A 166 9.51 -8.64 -9.49
CA PHE A 166 9.83 -9.94 -10.08
C PHE A 166 10.83 -9.81 -11.23
N PHE A 167 10.56 -8.92 -12.17
CA PHE A 167 11.47 -8.66 -13.29
C PHE A 167 12.82 -8.11 -12.81
N ALA A 168 12.83 -7.15 -11.87
CA ALA A 168 14.07 -6.56 -11.34
C ALA A 168 14.98 -7.61 -10.69
N ILE A 169 14.41 -8.58 -9.97
CA ILE A 169 15.16 -9.69 -9.38
C ILE A 169 15.76 -10.58 -10.46
N LEU A 170 14.97 -11.01 -11.45
CA LEU A 170 15.46 -11.86 -12.54
C LEU A 170 16.55 -11.15 -13.36
N PHE A 171 16.35 -9.87 -13.64
CA PHE A 171 17.34 -9.04 -14.33
C PHE A 171 18.63 -8.92 -13.53
N GLY A 172 18.53 -8.68 -12.21
CA GLY A 172 19.68 -8.66 -11.31
C GLY A 172 20.45 -9.98 -11.28
N ILE A 173 19.75 -11.12 -11.26
CA ILE A 173 20.37 -12.45 -11.34
C ILE A 173 21.08 -12.65 -12.68
N ALA A 174 20.41 -12.30 -13.79
CA ALA A 174 21.00 -12.43 -15.12
C ALA A 174 22.30 -11.62 -15.24
N MET A 175 22.36 -10.42 -14.68
CA MET A 175 23.60 -9.61 -14.67
C MET A 175 24.75 -10.27 -13.91
N ILE A 176 24.49 -11.02 -12.84
CA ILE A 176 25.55 -11.77 -12.11
C ILE A 176 26.08 -12.93 -12.96
N MET A 177 25.23 -13.52 -13.80
CA MET A 177 25.59 -14.65 -14.64
C MET A 177 26.29 -14.23 -15.95
N LEU A 178 26.24 -12.94 -16.31
CA LEU A 178 26.99 -12.41 -17.43
C LEU A 178 28.48 -12.32 -17.06
N PRO A 179 29.39 -12.71 -17.98
CA PRO A 179 30.84 -12.67 -17.76
C PRO A 179 31.37 -11.24 -17.62
#